data_AF-A0A4V1T0N0-F1
#
_entry.id   AF-A0A4V1T0N0-F1
#
_cell.length_a   1.000
_cell.length_b   1.000
_cell.length_c   1.000
_cell.angle_alpha   90.00
_cell.angle_beta   90.00
_cell.angle_gamma   90.00
#
_symmetry.space_group_name_H-M   'P 1'
#
loop_
_entity.id
_entity.type
_entity.pdbx_description
1 polymer ?
#
loop_
_entity_poly.entity_id
_entity_poly.type
_entity_poly.pdbx_seq_one_letter_code
_entity_poly.pdbx_strand_id
1 'polypeptide(L)'
;MFIIWRGYGFLVPIITIITGALTTVFIHLIFKSNQPWGISVGSFVAAAIIWFWGKKLNDPAKNRIMVDKATGQELILKPNHSLFFIKMQYWAFIIAALGLITLIGLLVKP
;
A
#
# COMPACT_ATOMS: atom_id res chain seq x y z
N MET A 1 24.10 4.63 -2.31
CA MET A 1 22.83 4.33 -3.02
C MET A 1 21.66 4.56 -2.07
N PHE A 2 20.71 5.41 -2.43
CA PHE A 2 19.50 5.62 -1.64
C PHE A 2 18.50 4.51 -1.95
N ILE A 3 18.41 3.51 -1.07
CA ILE A 3 17.39 2.47 -1.16
C ILE A 3 16.10 3.04 -0.56
N ILE A 4 15.11 3.32 -1.41
CA ILE A 4 13.84 3.93 -0.99
C ILE A 4 12.81 2.91 -0.46
N TRP A 5 13.03 1.60 -0.60
CA TRP A 5 12.11 0.57 -0.10
C TRP A 5 12.82 -0.50 0.72
N ARG A 6 12.11 -1.16 1.63
CA ARG A 6 12.60 -2.31 2.39
C ARG A 6 11.61 -3.47 2.28
N GLY A 7 12.14 -4.69 2.10
CA GLY A 7 11.35 -5.91 1.90
C GLY A 7 10.23 -5.73 0.88
N TYR A 8 8.98 -6.06 1.25
CA TYR A 8 7.80 -5.95 0.39
C TYR A 8 7.24 -4.53 0.20
N GLY A 9 7.94 -3.47 0.66
CA GLY A 9 7.49 -2.08 0.51
C GLY A 9 7.16 -1.67 -0.93
N PHE A 10 7.87 -2.24 -1.90
CA PHE A 10 7.64 -2.00 -3.33
C PHE A 10 6.24 -2.45 -3.83
N LEU A 11 5.51 -3.27 -3.05
CA LEU A 11 4.15 -3.68 -3.41
C LEU A 11 3.15 -2.53 -3.33
N VAL A 12 3.41 -1.46 -2.58
CA VAL A 12 2.49 -0.31 -2.46
C VAL A 12 2.15 0.29 -3.83
N PRO A 13 3.12 0.74 -4.66
CA PRO A 13 2.81 1.30 -5.98
C PRO A 13 2.20 0.25 -6.92
N ILE A 14 2.64 -1.01 -6.84
CA ILE A 14 2.09 -2.10 -7.67
C ILE A 14 0.61 -2.31 -7.38
N ILE A 15 0.24 -2.46 -6.11
CA ILE A 15 -1.15 -2.65 -5.68
C ILE A 15 -1.99 -1.43 -6.10
N THR A 16 -1.47 -0.22 -5.91
CA THR A 16 -2.18 1.03 -6.27
C THR A 16 -2.47 1.09 -7.77
N ILE A 17 -1.47 0.83 -8.61
CA ILE A 17 -1.62 0.86 -10.08
C ILE A 17 -2.56 -0.24 -10.57
N ILE A 18 -2.35 -1.48 -10.10
CA ILE A 18 -3.15 -2.63 -10.56
C ILE A 18 -4.62 -2.46 -10.16
N THR A 19 -4.91 -2.11 -8.91
CA THR A 19 -6.30 -1.94 -8.44
C THR A 19 -6.97 -0.74 -9.11
N GLY A 20 -6.25 0.37 -9.32
CA GLY A 20 -6.75 1.52 -10.10
C GLY A 20 -7.13 1.12 -11.53
N ALA A 21 -6.25 0.40 -12.22
CA ALA A 21 -6.49 -0.07 -13.59
C ALA A 21 -7.66 -1.06 -13.65
N LEU A 22 -7.65 -2.10 -12.80
CA LEU A 22 -8.70 -3.11 -12.76
C LEU A 22 -10.07 -2.51 -12.44
N THR A 23 -10.14 -1.59 -11.48
CA THR A 23 -11.39 -0.93 -11.11
C THR A 23 -11.89 -0.04 -12.22
N THR A 24 -11.00 0.65 -12.94
CA THR A 24 -11.36 1.46 -14.11
C THR A 24 -11.93 0.59 -15.23
N VAL A 25 -11.27 -0.51 -15.57
CA VAL A 25 -11.77 -1.46 -16.57
C VAL A 25 -13.13 -2.03 -16.14
N PHE A 26 -13.27 -2.43 -14.88
CA PHE A 26 -14.51 -3.00 -14.35
C PHE A 26 -15.69 -2.02 -14.41
N ILE A 27 -15.49 -0.76 -14.00
CA ILE A 27 -16.52 0.28 -14.10
C ILE A 27 -16.91 0.52 -15.57
N HIS A 28 -15.93 0.59 -16.47
CA HIS A 28 -16.21 0.77 -17.89
C HIS A 28 -17.05 -0.39 -18.46
N LEU A 29 -16.73 -1.64 -18.12
CA LEU A 29 -17.46 -2.81 -18.60
C LEU A 29 -18.92 -2.86 -18.11
N ILE A 30 -19.18 -2.45 -16.88
CA ILE A 30 -20.53 -2.50 -16.28
C ILE A 30 -21.38 -1.30 -16.70
N PHE A 31 -20.82 -0.09 -16.55
CA PHE A 31 -21.59 1.14 -16.71
C PHE A 31 -21.46 1.75 -18.10
N LYS A 32 -20.58 1.22 -18.96
CA LYS A 32 -20.21 1.81 -20.27
C LYS A 32 -19.84 3.29 -20.16
N SER A 33 -19.32 3.67 -18.99
CA SER A 33 -18.96 5.04 -18.66
C SER A 33 -17.47 5.24 -18.85
N ASN A 34 -17.10 6.39 -19.41
CA ASN A 34 -15.72 6.84 -19.52
C ASN A 34 -15.32 7.77 -18.36
N GLN A 35 -16.19 7.93 -17.37
CA GLN A 35 -15.89 8.75 -16.20
C GLN A 35 -14.73 8.12 -15.42
N PRO A 36 -13.73 8.90 -14.98
CA PRO A 36 -12.50 8.39 -14.38
C PRO A 36 -12.68 7.99 -12.91
N TRP A 37 -13.89 7.57 -12.51
CA TRP A 37 -14.22 7.15 -11.14
C TRP A 37 -13.43 5.91 -10.71
N GLY A 38 -12.96 5.11 -11.67
CA GLY A 38 -12.18 3.91 -11.42
C GLY A 38 -10.88 4.15 -10.68
N ILE A 39 -10.22 5.30 -10.89
CA ILE A 39 -9.01 5.65 -10.16
C ILE A 39 -9.33 5.95 -8.69
N SER A 40 -10.40 6.70 -8.43
CA SER A 40 -10.82 7.05 -7.06
C SER A 40 -11.28 5.81 -6.29
N VAL A 41 -12.17 5.01 -6.86
CA VAL A 41 -12.66 3.77 -6.24
C VAL A 41 -11.51 2.77 -6.08
N GLY A 42 -10.68 2.61 -7.11
CA GLY A 42 -9.53 1.72 -7.08
C GLY A 42 -8.50 2.11 -6.00
N SER A 43 -8.33 3.41 -5.73
CA SER A 43 -7.46 3.89 -4.64
C SER A 43 -7.97 3.43 -3.27
N PHE A 44 -9.29 3.44 -3.01
CA PHE A 44 -9.83 2.90 -1.76
C PHE A 44 -9.65 1.38 -1.64
N VAL A 45 -9.81 0.65 -2.75
CA VAL A 45 -9.54 -0.79 -2.80
C VAL A 45 -8.06 -1.07 -2.51
N ALA A 46 -7.14 -0.33 -3.15
CA ALA A 46 -5.71 -0.42 -2.86
C ALA A 46 -5.40 -0.13 -1.40
N ALA A 47 -5.97 0.93 -0.83
CA ALA A 47 -5.76 1.29 0.57
C ALA A 47 -6.16 0.15 1.51
N ALA A 48 -7.31 -0.50 1.27
CA ALA A 48 -7.75 -1.65 2.07
C ALA A 48 -6.78 -2.83 1.97
N ILE A 49 -6.32 -3.17 0.76
CA ILE A 49 -5.35 -4.26 0.54
C ILE A 49 -4.00 -3.94 1.21
N ILE A 50 -3.49 -2.72 1.02
CA ILE A 50 -2.22 -2.24 1.60
C ILE A 50 -2.28 -2.25 3.12
N TRP A 51 -3.40 -1.85 3.72
CA TRP A 51 -3.60 -1.89 5.17
C TRP A 51 -3.53 -3.31 5.71
N PHE A 52 -4.29 -4.23 5.11
CA PHE A 52 -4.36 -5.62 5.57
C PHE A 52 -3.00 -6.31 5.44
N TRP A 53 -2.39 -6.25 4.25
CA TRP A 53 -1.09 -6.88 4.01
C TRP A 53 0.05 -6.16 4.74
N GLY A 54 0.02 -4.83 4.82
CA GLY A 54 0.99 -4.05 5.56
C GLY A 54 1.03 -4.42 7.03
N LYS A 55 -0.14 -4.55 7.69
CA LYS A 55 -0.21 -5.03 9.08
C LYS A 55 0.27 -6.47 9.22
N LYS A 56 -0.17 -7.37 8.33
CA LYS A 56 0.23 -8.79 8.37
C LYS A 56 1.74 -8.96 8.17
N LEU A 57 2.36 -8.18 7.28
CA LEU A 57 3.78 -8.28 6.97
C LEU A 57 4.65 -7.61 8.05
N ASN A 58 4.22 -6.47 8.59
CA ASN A 58 4.92 -5.75 9.65
C ASN A 58 4.46 -6.12 11.07
N ASP A 59 3.93 -7.33 11.25
CA ASP A 59 3.41 -7.82 12.52
C ASP A 59 4.55 -8.03 13.54
N PRO A 60 4.55 -7.34 14.70
CA PRO A 60 5.54 -7.55 15.76
C PRO A 60 5.59 -8.98 16.30
N ALA A 61 4.50 -9.76 16.17
CA ALA A 61 4.50 -11.18 16.55
C ALA A 61 5.49 -12.02 15.73
N LYS A 62 5.99 -11.49 14.60
CA LYS A 62 7.00 -12.14 13.75
C LYS A 62 8.43 -11.74 14.10
N ASN A 63 8.65 -11.01 15.20
CA ASN A 63 9.99 -10.71 15.68
C ASN A 63 10.75 -12.02 15.98
N ARG A 64 12.01 -12.09 15.58
CA ARG A 64 12.87 -13.26 15.82
C ARG A 64 14.06 -12.86 16.69
N ILE A 65 14.32 -13.62 17.73
CA ILE A 65 15.55 -13.50 18.52
C ILE A 65 16.59 -14.38 17.82
N MET A 66 17.71 -13.79 17.45
CA MET A 66 18.86 -14.46 16.88
C MET A 66 20.03 -14.29 17.84
N VAL A 67 20.76 -15.37 18.14
CA VAL A 67 21.99 -15.29 18.93
C VAL A 67 23.17 -15.20 17.98
N ASP A 68 23.97 -14.14 18.11
CA ASP A 68 25.26 -14.04 17.44
C ASP A 68 26.22 -15.06 18.06
N LYS A 69 26.70 -16.01 17.25
CA LYS A 69 27.59 -17.08 17.70
C LYS A 69 28.98 -16.58 18.12
N ALA A 70 29.45 -15.46 17.57
CA ALA A 70 30.79 -14.95 17.85
C ALA A 70 30.84 -14.19 19.19
N THR A 71 29.76 -13.46 19.51
CA THR A 71 29.72 -12.58 20.69
C THR A 71 28.78 -13.09 21.79
N GLY A 72 27.92 -14.06 21.49
CA GLY A 72 26.86 -14.52 22.38
C GLY A 72 25.70 -13.53 22.53
N GLN A 73 25.70 -12.42 21.78
CA GLN A 73 24.68 -11.37 21.93
C GLN A 73 23.34 -11.76 21.27
N GLU A 74 22.24 -11.41 21.93
CA GLU A 74 20.90 -11.57 21.38
C GLU A 74 20.51 -10.35 20.51
N LEU A 75 20.09 -10.62 19.28
CA LEU A 75 19.62 -9.64 18.31
C LEU A 75 18.14 -9.88 18.00
N ILE A 76 17.31 -8.86 18.20
CA ILE A 76 15.89 -8.91 17.83
C ILE A 76 15.73 -8.41 16.39
N LEU A 77 15.48 -9.34 15.47
CA LEU A 77 15.12 -9.02 14.08
C LEU A 77 13.63 -8.67 13.99
N LYS A 78 13.35 -7.42 13.64
CA LYS A 78 11.98 -6.91 13.43
C LYS A 78 11.67 -6.88 11.93
N PRO A 79 10.52 -7.43 11.49
CA PRO A 79 10.05 -7.25 10.12
C PRO A 79 9.94 -5.75 9.80
N ASN A 80 10.48 -5.35 8.65
CA ASN A 80 10.44 -3.96 8.22
C ASN A 80 10.20 -3.88 6.72
N HIS A 81 8.93 -3.80 6.35
CA HIS A 81 8.44 -3.60 5.00
C HIS A 81 7.94 -2.16 4.88
N SER A 82 8.70 -1.33 4.16
CA SER A 82 8.48 0.11 4.09
C SER A 82 8.77 0.65 2.69
N LEU A 83 8.06 1.69 2.29
CA LEU A 83 8.34 2.48 1.09
C LEU A 83 8.55 3.94 1.51
N PHE A 84 9.60 4.59 0.99
CA PHE A 84 10.09 5.90 1.42
C PHE A 84 10.18 6.01 2.95
N PHE A 85 10.73 4.97 3.59
CA PHE A 85 10.87 4.88 5.05
C PHE A 85 9.56 4.86 5.86
N ILE A 86 8.40 4.84 5.19
CA ILE A 86 7.08 4.73 5.79
C ILE A 86 6.63 3.27 5.72
N LYS A 87 6.22 2.69 6.86
CA LYS A 87 5.70 1.31 6.91
C LYS A 87 4.50 1.16 5.97
N MET A 88 4.43 0.03 5.27
CA MET A 88 3.40 -0.21 4.24
C MET A 88 1.98 0.11 4.70
N GLN A 89 1.58 -0.27 5.92
CA GLN A 89 0.21 -0.02 6.40
C GLN A 89 -0.14 1.47 6.46
N TYR A 90 0.82 2.38 6.64
CA TYR A 90 0.54 3.82 6.70
C TYR A 90 0.36 4.44 5.30
N TRP A 91 0.90 3.80 4.26
CA TRP A 91 0.58 4.17 2.89
C TRP A 91 -0.90 4.01 2.56
N ALA A 92 -1.63 3.12 3.27
CA ALA A 92 -3.08 3.00 3.08
C ALA A 92 -3.81 4.33 3.28
N PHE A 93 -3.43 5.12 4.29
CA PHE A 93 -4.04 6.43 4.55
C PHE A 93 -3.68 7.45 3.47
N ILE A 94 -2.44 7.44 3.00
CA ILE A 94 -1.99 8.33 1.92
C ILE A 94 -2.76 8.01 0.63
N ILE A 95 -2.85 6.75 0.26
CA ILE A 95 -3.57 6.32 -0.95
C ILE A 95 -5.08 6.57 -0.81
N ALA A 96 -5.68 6.34 0.37
CA ALA A 96 -7.08 6.67 0.61
C ALA A 96 -7.34 8.18 0.51
N ALA A 97 -6.44 9.02 1.03
CA ALA A 97 -6.54 10.48 0.91
C ALA A 97 -6.45 10.93 -0.55
N LEU A 98 -5.55 10.35 -1.35
CA LEU A 98 -5.49 10.60 -2.80
C LEU A 98 -6.77 10.15 -3.52
N GLY A 99 -7.33 9.00 -3.13
CA GLY A 99 -8.63 8.53 -3.61
C GLY A 99 -9.75 9.52 -3.31
N LEU A 100 -9.77 10.08 -2.10
CA LEU A 100 -10.74 11.08 -1.69
C LEU A 100 -10.57 12.40 -2.45
N ILE A 101 -9.35 12.89 -2.60
CA ILE A 101 -9.05 14.13 -3.35
C ILE A 101 -9.51 13.99 -4.80
N THR A 102 -9.19 12.87 -5.46
CA THR A 102 -9.62 12.63 -6.85
C THR A 102 -11.14 12.49 -6.96
N LEU A 103 -11.79 11.86 -5.98
CA LEU A 103 -13.25 11.75 -5.94
C LEU A 103 -13.93 13.11 -5.79
N ILE A 104 -13.47 13.95 -4.85
CA ILE A 104 -14.00 15.31 -4.68
C ILE A 104 -13.79 16.12 -5.95
N GLY A 105 -12.59 16.06 -6.54
CA GLY A 105 -12.29 16.75 -7.80
C GLY A 105 -13.20 16.32 -8.97
N LEU A 106 -13.69 15.08 -8.95
CA LEU A 106 -14.66 14.58 -9.92
C LEU A 106 -16.07 15.10 -9.68
N LEU A 107 -16.48 15.24 -8.41
CA LEU A 107 -17.80 15.73 -8.04
C LEU A 107 -17.93 17.26 -8.20
N VAL A 108 -16.82 17.99 -8.09
CA VAL A 108 -16.79 19.46 -8.19
C VAL A 108 -16.65 19.94 -9.64
N LYS A 109 -16.16 19.09 -10.56
CA LYS A 109 -16.11 19.45 -11.98
C LYS A 109 -17.53 19.41 -12.58
N PRO A 110 -18.02 20.53 -13.16
CA PRO A 110 -19.32 20.58 -13.82
C PRO A 110 -19.38 19.73 -15.09
#